data_AF-A0A9D6I6Y6-F1
#
_entry.id   AF-A0A9D6I6Y6-F1
#
_cell.length_a   1.000
_cell.length_b   1.000
_cell.length_c   1.000
_cell.angle_alpha   90.00
_cell.angle_beta   90.00
_cell.angle_gamma   90.00
#
_symmetry.space_group_name_H-M   'P 1'
#
loop_
_entity.id
_entity.type
_entity.pdbx_description
1 polymer ?
#
loop_
_entity_poly.entity_id
_entity_poly.type
_entity_poly.pdbx_seq_one_letter_code
_entity_poly.pdbx_strand_id
1 'polypeptide(L)' 'MSPEAVIARYRALGYDFLAITDHDDLIGEDYWQRIPKVATDDAHRDPHFGRAGAEVDAPRDRDAILRAIKAGDFRLGFAP' A
#
# COMPACT_ATOMS: atom_id res chain seq x y z
N MET A 1 8.30 15.00 -10.78
CA MET A 1 8.44 13.63 -11.36
C MET A 1 7.06 13.01 -11.38
N SER A 2 6.64 12.29 -12.43
CA SER A 2 5.32 11.66 -12.43
C SER A 2 5.28 10.45 -11.47
N PRO A 3 4.10 10.04 -10.96
CA PRO A 3 3.97 8.84 -10.14
C PRO A 3 4.58 7.60 -10.80
N GLU A 4 4.39 7.43 -12.10
CA GLU A 4 4.89 6.29 -12.87
C GLU A 4 6.41 6.29 -12.96
N ALA A 5 7.04 7.47 -13.04
CA ALA A 5 8.49 7.60 -13.01
C ALA A 5 9.08 7.25 -11.64
N VAL A 6 8.38 7.60 -10.55
CA VAL A 6 8.75 7.17 -9.19
C VAL A 6 8.65 5.63 -9.08
N ILE A 7 7.52 5.06 -9.47
CA ILE A 7 7.29 3.61 -9.46
C ILE A 7 8.36 2.87 -10.28
N ALA A 8 8.66 3.33 -11.49
CA ALA A 8 9.66 2.72 -12.36
C ALA A 8 11.07 2.75 -11.72
N ARG A 9 11.44 3.85 -11.07
CA ARG A 9 12.72 3.98 -10.37
C ARG A 9 12.83 2.97 -9.23
N TYR A 10 11.83 2.87 -8.35
CA TYR A 10 11.89 1.93 -7.23
C TYR A 10 11.82 0.48 -7.68
N ARG A 11 11.08 0.18 -8.75
CA ARG A 11 11.10 -1.14 -9.38
C ARG A 11 12.49 -1.52 -9.89
N ALA A 12 13.21 -0.57 -10.52
CA ALA A 12 14.57 -0.80 -11.01
C ALA A 12 15.58 -1.05 -9.86
N LEU A 13 15.27 -0.59 -8.64
CA LEU A 13 16.04 -0.87 -7.43
C LEU A 13 15.67 -2.21 -6.78
N GLY A 14 14.70 -2.96 -7.32
CA GLY A 14 14.31 -4.27 -6.83
C GLY A 14 13.20 -4.27 -5.77
N TYR A 15 12.51 -3.16 -5.56
CA TYR A 15 11.37 -3.11 -4.63
C TYR A 15 10.11 -3.75 -5.26
N ASP A 16 9.44 -4.64 -4.52
CA ASP A 16 8.18 -5.28 -4.91
C ASP A 16 6.95 -4.36 -4.73
N PHE A 17 7.03 -3.37 -3.83
CA PHE A 17 5.96 -2.40 -3.57
C PHE A 17 6.52 -1.06 -3.10
N LEU A 18 5.70 -0.02 -3.20
CA LEU A 18 5.98 1.31 -2.67
C LEU A 18 4.72 1.84 -1.97
N ALA A 19 4.82 2.14 -0.68
CA ALA A 19 3.80 2.90 0.04
C ALA A 19 4.21 4.37 0.04
N ILE A 20 3.33 5.23 -0.48
CA ILE A 20 3.55 6.68 -0.52
C ILE A 20 2.56 7.31 0.46
N THR A 21 3.10 8.00 1.46
CA THR A 21 2.32 8.84 2.38
C THR A 21 2.70 10.30 2.11
N ASP A 22 1.75 11.19 2.27
CA ASP A 22 1.99 12.63 2.18
C ASP A 22 1.57 13.27 3.49
N HIS A 23 2.53 13.34 4.40
CA HIS A 23 2.31 13.90 5.73
C HIS A 23 2.23 15.44 5.70
N ASP A 24 2.67 16.07 4.61
CA ASP A 24 2.84 17.52 4.49
C ASP A 24 1.98 18.13 3.37
N ASP A 25 1.02 17.37 2.81
CA ASP A 25 0.12 17.77 1.71
C ASP A 25 0.86 18.36 0.48
N LEU A 26 2.07 17.86 0.20
CA LEU A 26 2.92 18.31 -0.91
C LEU A 26 2.55 17.66 -2.25
N ILE A 27 1.69 16.64 -2.25
CA ILE A 27 1.30 15.85 -3.42
C ILE A 27 -0.15 16.17 -3.79
N GLY A 28 -0.32 16.73 -4.99
CA GLY A 28 -1.63 17.07 -5.55
C GLY A 28 -2.55 15.87 -5.78
N GLU A 29 -3.86 16.14 -5.81
CA GLU A 29 -4.91 15.12 -5.93
C GLU A 29 -4.79 14.25 -7.20
N ASP A 30 -4.33 14.85 -8.30
CA ASP A 30 -4.12 14.19 -9.59
C ASP A 30 -3.08 13.06 -9.50
N TYR A 31 -2.13 13.16 -8.58
CA TYR A 31 -1.14 12.12 -8.32
C TYR A 31 -1.80 10.86 -7.73
N TRP A 32 -2.68 11.03 -6.74
CA TRP A 32 -3.36 9.93 -6.05
C TRP A 32 -4.36 9.18 -6.94
N GLN A 33 -4.91 9.85 -7.94
CA GLN A 33 -5.83 9.24 -8.90
C GLN A 33 -5.12 8.32 -9.91
N ARG A 34 -3.79 8.44 -10.04
CA ARG A 34 -2.98 7.74 -11.06
C ARG A 34 -2.29 6.48 -10.54
N ILE A 35 -2.33 6.22 -9.23
CA ILE A 35 -1.66 5.06 -8.63
C ILE A 35 -2.66 4.12 -7.94
N PRO A 36 -2.43 2.79 -7.97
CA PRO A 36 -3.18 1.86 -7.15
C PRO A 36 -3.04 2.22 -5.67
N LYS A 37 -4.16 2.16 -4.93
CA LYS A 37 -4.19 2.51 -3.51
C LYS A 37 -3.97 1.25 -2.65
N VAL A 38 -3.23 1.43 -1.56
CA VAL A 38 -3.10 0.46 -0.47
C VAL A 38 -3.63 1.10 0.81
N ALA A 39 -4.16 0.29 1.72
CA ALA A 39 -4.61 0.73 3.03
C ALA A 39 -3.60 0.21 4.08
N THR A 40 -3.06 1.11 4.89
CA THR A 40 -2.15 0.81 6.00
C THR A 40 -2.53 1.69 7.18
N ASP A 41 -2.43 1.19 8.40
CA ASP A 41 -2.74 1.99 9.59
C ASP A 41 -1.66 3.01 9.97
N ASP A 42 -0.42 2.85 9.46
CA ASP A 42 0.75 3.67 9.82
C ASP A 42 0.83 3.87 11.35
N ALA A 43 0.63 2.77 12.09
CA ALA A 43 0.43 2.83 13.52
C ALA A 43 1.71 3.23 14.27
N HIS A 44 1.64 4.34 15.01
CA HIS A 44 2.73 4.87 15.85
C HIS A 44 2.55 4.56 17.35
N ARG A 45 1.38 4.02 17.74
CA ARG A 45 1.01 3.72 19.12
C ARG A 45 -0.19 2.78 19.16
N ASP A 46 -0.36 2.06 20.27
CA ASP A 46 -1.34 0.98 20.42
C ASP A 46 -2.77 1.29 19.92
N PRO A 47 -3.35 2.49 20.13
CA PRO A 47 -4.70 2.80 19.64
C PRO A 47 -4.84 2.91 18.11
N HIS A 48 -3.72 2.94 17.37
CA HIS A 48 -3.69 3.10 15.92
C HIS A 48 -3.79 1.75 15.19
N PHE A 49 -3.48 0.63 15.84
CA PHE A 49 -3.49 -0.68 15.19
C PHE A 49 -4.87 -1.05 14.68
N GLY A 50 -4.92 -1.59 13.46
CA GLY A 50 -6.15 -2.13 12.87
C GLY A 50 -7.12 -1.07 12.35
N ARG A 51 -6.69 0.19 12.24
CA ARG A 51 -7.50 1.28 11.67
C ARG A 51 -7.62 1.20 10.14
N ALA A 52 -6.62 0.62 9.47
CA ALA A 52 -6.62 0.39 8.04
C ALA A 52 -5.72 -0.79 7.69
N GLY A 53 -6.02 -1.52 6.61
CA GLY A 53 -5.22 -2.66 6.18
C GLY A 53 -5.66 -3.29 4.87
N ALA A 54 -4.77 -4.09 4.28
CA ALA A 54 -5.12 -5.00 3.20
C ALA A 54 -5.56 -6.36 3.78
N GLU A 55 -6.82 -6.72 3.58
CA GLU A 55 -7.38 -8.02 3.96
C GLU A 55 -7.11 -9.04 2.84
N VAL A 56 -6.51 -10.17 3.20
CA VAL A 56 -6.11 -11.23 2.27
C VAL A 56 -6.69 -12.56 2.75
N ASP A 57 -7.43 -13.24 1.88
CA ASP A 57 -7.93 -14.60 2.16
C ASP A 57 -6.88 -15.63 1.72
N ALA A 58 -5.98 -15.97 2.64
CA ALA A 58 -4.91 -16.93 2.40
C ALA A 58 -4.51 -17.64 3.71
N PRO A 59 -3.87 -18.81 3.64
CA PRO A 59 -3.16 -19.37 4.78
C PRO A 59 -2.20 -18.34 5.39
N ARG A 60 -2.04 -18.36 6.72
CA ARG A 60 -1.12 -17.49 7.46
C ARG A 60 0.34 -17.92 7.25
N ASP A 61 0.77 -17.84 6.00
CA ASP A 61 2.08 -18.17 5.47
C ASP A 61 2.55 -17.00 4.60
N ARG A 62 3.82 -16.63 4.72
CA ARG A 62 4.40 -15.48 4.02
C ARG A 62 4.21 -15.59 2.51
N ASP A 63 4.52 -16.75 1.94
CA ASP A 63 4.54 -16.92 0.50
C ASP A 63 3.11 -17.02 -0.06
N ALA A 64 2.18 -17.59 0.69
CA ALA A 64 0.75 -17.58 0.36
C ALA A 64 0.18 -16.15 0.32
N ILE A 65 0.49 -15.33 1.33
CA ILE A 65 0.06 -13.92 1.39
C ILE A 65 0.65 -13.13 0.21
N LEU A 66 1.95 -13.28 -0.06
CA LEU A 66 2.60 -12.59 -1.18
C LEU A 66 2.02 -12.99 -2.54
N ARG A 67 1.70 -14.28 -2.74
CA ARG A 67 1.06 -14.75 -3.97
C ARG A 67 -0.33 -14.13 -4.17
N ALA A 68 -1.16 -14.12 -3.13
CA ALA A 68 -2.50 -13.54 -3.19
C ALA A 68 -2.44 -12.02 -3.48
N ILE A 69 -1.56 -11.28 -2.80
CA ILE A 69 -1.36 -9.85 -3.05
C ILE A 69 -0.89 -9.61 -4.50
N LYS A 70 0.07 -10.39 -5.00
CA LYS A 70 0.58 -10.28 -6.38
C LYS A 70 -0.48 -10.65 -7.44
N ALA A 71 -1.43 -11.51 -7.10
CA ALA A 71 -2.58 -11.85 -7.95
C ALA A 71 -3.70 -10.79 -7.92
N GLY A 72 -3.65 -9.84 -6.98
CA GLY A 72 -4.72 -8.86 -6.76
C GLY A 72 -5.84 -9.37 -5.84
N ASP A 73 -5.65 -10.51 -5.17
CA ASP A 73 -6.64 -11.17 -4.32
C ASP A 73 -6.64 -10.58 -2.90
N PHE A 74 -6.98 -9.30 -2.80
CA PHE A 74 -7.08 -8.59 -1.53
C PHE A 74 -8.18 -7.52 -1.54
N ARG A 75 -8.62 -7.12 -0.36
CA ARG A 75 -9.56 -6.00 -0.15
C ARG A 75 -8.91 -4.94 0.73
N LEU A 76 -9.24 -3.67 0.49
CA LEU A 76 -8.86 -2.59 1.39
C LEU A 76 -9.91 -2.45 2.49
N GLY A 77 -9.48 -2.53 3.75
CA GLY A 77 -10.31 -2.37 4.94
C GLY A 77 -9.97 -1.09 5.70
N PHE A 78 -10.99 -0.40 6.19
CA PHE A 78 -10.88 0.78 7.06
C PHE A 78 -11.83 0.59 8.24
N ALA A 79 -11.30 0.65 9.45
CA ALA A 79 -12.13 0.64 10.65
C ALA A 79 -12.67 2.06 10.92
N PRO A 80 -13.88 2.18 11.49
CA PRO A 80 -14.43 3.46 11.92
C PRO A 80 -13.59 4.14 13.02
#